data_AF-T1EAZ2-F1
#
_entry.id   AF-T1EAZ2-F1
#
_cell.length_a   1.000
_cell.length_b   1.000
_cell.length_c   1.000
_cell.angle_alpha   90.00
_cell.angle_beta   90.00
_cell.angle_gamma   90.00
#
_symmetry.space_group_name_H-M   'P 1'
#
loop_
_entity.id
_entity.type
_entity.pdbx_description
1 polymer ?
#
loop_
_entity_poly.entity_id
_entity_poly.type
_entity_poly.pdbx_seq_one_letter_code
_entity_poly.pdbx_strand_id
1 'polypeptide(L)'
;LLLLPIVCYRMHSSLLAIVLLATVAVTVSGLLTDSACPEGVKVKQNFSLKDYAGRWYEIKRYEQFYEKDLDCVVAEYQPREEGGITVTNGAFSLTNNTRVVGQGVGIISYPEAKDGKLSVAFFGAKPDRSNYWVLDTDYTSYAVVWSCEPYYKDASKNVLGFWIFSRQPTFPTDETTVKRVQELVKLYGDESKFEIPNQSDERCPRSYV
;
A
#
# COMPACT_ATOMS: atom_id res chain seq x y z
N LEU A 1 58.59 16.38 -47.06
CA LEU A 1 58.17 16.05 -45.68
C LEU A 1 58.32 17.33 -44.86
N LEU A 2 57.29 18.18 -44.77
CA LEU A 2 56.29 18.21 -43.69
C LEU A 2 56.97 18.26 -42.30
N LEU A 3 57.31 19.46 -41.80
CA LEU A 3 56.51 20.35 -40.94
C LEU A 3 56.49 19.94 -39.44
N LEU A 4 57.26 20.67 -38.63
CA LEU A 4 56.86 21.25 -37.34
C LEU A 4 56.73 22.77 -37.59
N PRO A 5 56.01 23.61 -36.80
CA PRO A 5 55.61 23.46 -35.39
C PRO A 5 54.20 24.08 -35.07
N ILE A 6 53.97 24.35 -33.78
CA ILE A 6 53.11 25.41 -33.18
C ILE A 6 51.84 24.90 -32.48
N VAL A 7 51.97 24.86 -31.14
CA VAL A 7 50.87 24.96 -30.18
C VAL A 7 50.19 26.32 -30.36
N CYS A 8 48.87 26.34 -30.57
CA CYS A 8 48.07 27.55 -30.52
C CYS A 8 46.92 27.34 -29.53
N TYR A 9 47.06 27.89 -28.32
CA TYR A 9 45.96 28.02 -27.37
C TYR A 9 45.02 29.11 -27.88
N ARG A 10 43.74 28.78 -28.08
CA ARG A 10 42.69 29.76 -28.33
C ARG A 10 41.67 29.68 -27.19
N MET A 11 41.86 30.53 -26.18
CA MET A 11 40.79 30.85 -25.23
C MET A 11 39.67 31.57 -25.98
N HIS A 12 38.44 31.07 -25.91
CA HIS A 12 37.24 31.87 -26.16
C HIS A 12 36.41 31.86 -24.89
N SER A 13 36.28 33.06 -24.34
CA SER A 13 35.40 33.40 -23.23
C SER A 13 33.94 33.34 -23.67
N SER A 14 33.06 33.23 -22.68
CA SER A 14 31.62 33.52 -22.74
C SER A 14 30.74 32.41 -23.30
N LEU A 15 30.23 31.58 -22.40
CA LEU A 15 28.81 31.58 -22.00
C LEU A 15 28.68 30.63 -20.80
N LEU A 16 28.43 31.18 -19.61
CA LEU A 16 27.83 30.40 -18.55
C LEU A 16 26.48 29.92 -19.10
N ALA A 17 26.43 28.67 -19.58
CA ALA A 17 25.18 27.97 -19.69
C ALA A 17 24.69 27.79 -18.25
N ILE A 18 23.81 28.69 -17.80
CA ILE A 18 22.96 28.44 -16.65
C ILE A 18 22.11 27.24 -17.08
N VAL A 19 22.61 26.04 -16.80
CA VAL A 19 21.79 24.84 -16.78
C VAL A 19 20.84 25.08 -15.62
N LEU A 20 19.66 25.60 -15.94
CA LEU A 20 18.53 25.56 -15.05
C LEU A 20 18.27 24.06 -14.88
N LEU A 21 18.88 23.45 -13.86
CA LEU A 21 18.42 22.20 -13.31
C LEU A 21 16.99 22.50 -12.86
N ALA A 22 16.04 22.28 -13.76
CA ALA A 22 14.69 21.95 -13.35
C ALA A 22 14.86 20.66 -12.56
N THR A 23 15.09 20.81 -11.25
CA THR A 23 14.80 19.76 -10.30
C THR A 23 13.33 19.47 -10.53
N VAL A 24 13.07 18.45 -11.34
CA VAL A 24 11.81 17.73 -11.26
C VAL A 24 11.84 17.18 -9.84
N ALA A 25 11.33 17.97 -8.90
CA ALA A 25 10.87 17.46 -7.64
C ALA A 25 9.82 16.45 -8.06
N VAL A 26 10.22 15.18 -8.13
CA VAL A 26 9.28 14.08 -8.18
C VAL A 26 8.53 14.22 -6.87
N THR A 27 7.39 14.92 -6.93
CA THR A 27 6.49 15.06 -5.81
C THR A 27 5.95 13.67 -5.57
N VAL A 28 6.60 12.93 -4.68
CA VAL A 28 6.01 11.78 -4.01
C VAL A 28 4.96 12.35 -3.07
N SER A 29 3.87 12.87 -3.62
CA SER A 29 2.87 13.68 -2.92
C SER A 29 1.48 13.17 -3.25
N GLY A 30 1.24 11.90 -2.93
CA GLY A 30 -0.12 11.37 -2.77
C GLY A 30 -0.41 11.07 -1.31
N LEU A 31 0.49 10.33 -0.66
CA LEU A 31 0.17 9.65 0.60
C LEU A 31 0.80 10.29 1.84
N LEU A 32 1.80 11.15 1.67
CA LEU A 32 2.39 11.91 2.77
C LEU A 32 1.49 13.08 3.14
N THR A 33 1.28 13.27 4.43
CA THR A 33 0.51 14.39 4.98
C THR A 33 1.27 15.03 6.14
N ASP A 34 1.19 16.36 6.22
CA ASP A 34 1.69 17.15 7.36
C ASP A 34 0.67 17.18 8.51
N SER A 35 -0.54 16.64 8.28
CA SER A 35 -1.56 16.52 9.32
C SER A 35 -1.25 15.38 10.28
N ALA A 36 -1.58 15.57 11.55
CA ALA A 36 -1.57 14.49 12.52
C ALA A 36 -2.56 13.38 12.12
N CYS A 37 -2.25 12.14 12.48
CA CYS A 37 -3.21 11.05 12.31
C CYS A 37 -4.47 11.34 13.15
N PRO A 38 -5.69 11.25 12.56
CA PRO A 38 -6.92 11.50 13.27
C PRO A 38 -7.09 10.57 14.49
N GLU A 39 -7.51 11.16 15.61
CA GLU A 39 -7.96 10.40 16.77
C GLU A 39 -9.40 9.91 16.58
N GLY A 40 -9.77 8.84 17.28
CA GLY A 40 -11.16 8.37 17.29
C GLY A 40 -11.68 7.80 15.97
N VAL A 41 -10.79 7.37 15.06
CA VAL A 41 -11.18 6.67 13.83
C VAL A 41 -12.04 5.46 14.19
N LYS A 42 -13.26 5.44 13.64
CA LYS A 42 -14.21 4.35 13.87
C LYS A 42 -13.80 3.16 13.02
N VAL A 43 -13.57 2.05 13.68
CA VAL A 43 -13.19 0.76 13.08
C VAL A 43 -14.30 -0.27 13.31
N LYS A 44 -14.23 -1.39 12.60
CA LYS A 44 -15.16 -2.51 12.77
C LYS A 44 -15.17 -2.96 14.23
N GLN A 45 -16.33 -2.86 14.88
CA GLN A 45 -16.54 -3.32 16.24
C GLN A 45 -16.84 -4.81 16.25
N ASN A 46 -16.55 -5.49 17.37
CA ASN A 46 -16.70 -6.94 17.53
C ASN A 46 -16.00 -7.72 16.40
N PHE A 47 -14.80 -7.29 16.04
CA PHE A 47 -14.09 -7.83 14.91
C PHE A 47 -13.66 -9.28 15.15
N SER A 48 -14.07 -10.17 14.25
CA SER A 48 -13.68 -11.58 14.24
C SER A 48 -12.53 -11.81 13.27
N LEU A 49 -11.32 -12.05 13.79
CA LEU A 49 -10.16 -12.43 12.98
C LEU A 49 -10.40 -13.75 12.23
N LYS A 50 -11.15 -14.67 12.85
CA LYS A 50 -11.51 -15.95 12.25
C LYS A 50 -12.38 -15.77 11.01
N ASP A 51 -13.39 -14.90 11.07
CA ASP A 51 -14.30 -14.69 9.94
C ASP A 51 -13.63 -13.82 8.85
N TYR A 52 -12.65 -12.99 9.25
CA TYR A 52 -11.82 -12.24 8.31
C TYR A 52 -10.79 -13.10 7.56
N ALA A 53 -10.49 -14.30 8.06
CA ALA A 53 -9.51 -15.20 7.46
C ALA A 53 -9.86 -15.61 6.02
N GLY A 54 -8.90 -16.22 5.33
CA GLY A 54 -8.97 -16.58 3.92
C GLY A 54 -8.42 -15.51 3.00
N ARG A 55 -8.72 -15.66 1.71
CA ARG A 55 -8.19 -14.81 0.64
C ARG A 55 -8.97 -13.53 0.45
N TRP A 56 -8.25 -12.46 0.18
CA TRP A 56 -8.75 -11.15 -0.23
C TRP A 56 -7.98 -10.68 -1.46
N TYR A 57 -8.70 -10.16 -2.45
CA TYR A 57 -8.15 -9.50 -3.63
C TYR A 57 -8.08 -8.01 -3.36
N GLU A 58 -6.92 -7.40 -3.58
CA GLU A 58 -6.74 -5.96 -3.46
C GLU A 58 -7.29 -5.28 -4.71
N ILE A 59 -8.44 -4.60 -4.59
CA ILE A 59 -9.12 -4.02 -5.75
C ILE A 59 -8.75 -2.55 -5.95
N LYS A 60 -8.51 -1.83 -4.87
CA LYS A 60 -7.98 -0.46 -4.91
C LYS A 60 -7.02 -0.25 -3.76
N ARG A 61 -6.02 0.59 -3.96
CA ARG A 61 -5.09 0.97 -2.91
C ARG A 61 -4.59 2.40 -3.01
N TYR A 62 -4.15 2.93 -1.90
CA TYR A 62 -3.14 3.97 -1.85
C TYR A 62 -1.79 3.31 -2.04
N GLU A 63 -1.23 3.43 -3.24
CA GLU A 63 -0.05 2.66 -3.63
C GLU A 63 1.14 2.95 -2.73
N GLN A 64 1.47 1.99 -1.87
CA GLN A 64 2.62 2.08 -1.02
C GLN A 64 3.90 1.83 -1.82
N PHE A 65 5.03 2.33 -1.34
CA PHE A 65 6.31 2.18 -2.04
C PHE A 65 6.72 0.72 -2.27
N TYR A 66 6.24 -0.20 -1.42
CA TYR A 66 6.50 -1.64 -1.52
C TYR A 66 5.50 -2.39 -2.40
N GLU A 67 4.43 -1.73 -2.84
CA GLU A 67 3.39 -2.29 -3.71
C GLU A 67 3.50 -1.80 -5.15
N LYS A 68 4.41 -0.87 -5.42
CA LYS A 68 4.59 -0.26 -6.73
C LYS A 68 4.78 -1.29 -7.84
N ASP A 69 4.09 -1.09 -8.96
CA ASP A 69 4.16 -1.92 -10.17
C ASP A 69 3.83 -3.41 -9.89
N LEU A 70 2.93 -3.65 -8.92
CA LEU A 70 2.39 -4.97 -8.61
C LEU A 70 0.93 -5.11 -9.06
N ASP A 71 0.68 -6.16 -9.86
CA ASP A 71 -0.63 -6.64 -10.27
C ASP A 71 -0.97 -7.97 -9.58
N CYS A 72 -2.21 -8.42 -9.75
CA CYS A 72 -2.74 -9.68 -9.24
C CYS A 72 -2.61 -9.81 -7.72
N VAL A 73 -2.64 -8.69 -7.00
CA VAL A 73 -2.29 -8.63 -5.58
C VAL A 73 -3.38 -9.29 -4.75
N VAL A 74 -2.98 -10.28 -3.96
CA VAL A 74 -3.86 -10.95 -2.99
C VAL A 74 -3.20 -10.99 -1.61
N ALA A 75 -4.02 -10.92 -0.58
CA ALA A 75 -3.65 -11.20 0.79
C ALA A 75 -4.39 -12.46 1.26
N GLU A 76 -3.67 -13.46 1.74
CA GLU A 76 -4.24 -14.66 2.33
C GLU A 76 -3.94 -14.72 3.83
N TYR A 77 -5.01 -14.75 4.62
CA TYR A 77 -4.94 -14.77 6.08
C TYR A 77 -5.27 -16.16 6.61
N GLN A 78 -4.37 -16.74 7.40
CA GLN A 78 -4.55 -18.09 7.96
C GLN A 78 -4.49 -18.03 9.50
N PRO A 79 -5.52 -18.50 10.23
CA PRO A 79 -5.50 -18.48 11.69
C PRO A 79 -4.36 -19.32 12.27
N ARG A 80 -3.80 -18.88 13.40
CA ARG A 80 -2.77 -19.61 14.14
C ARG A 80 -3.32 -20.17 15.46
N GLU A 81 -2.76 -21.29 15.92
CA GLU A 81 -3.22 -21.99 17.13
C GLU A 81 -3.14 -21.13 18.41
N GLU A 82 -2.11 -20.28 18.53
CA GLU A 82 -1.91 -19.37 19.67
C GLU A 82 -2.68 -18.04 19.53
N GLY A 83 -3.57 -17.95 18.53
CA GLY A 83 -4.24 -16.72 18.13
C GLY A 83 -3.44 -15.93 17.10
N GLY A 84 -4.09 -14.90 16.53
CA GLY A 84 -3.54 -14.15 15.40
C GLY A 84 -3.65 -14.90 14.07
N ILE A 85 -2.95 -14.38 13.07
CA ILE A 85 -2.93 -14.88 11.69
C ILE A 85 -1.52 -14.89 11.13
N THR A 86 -1.26 -15.83 10.22
CA THR A 86 -0.22 -15.68 9.20
C THR A 86 -0.81 -14.88 8.04
N VAL A 87 0.01 -13.98 7.48
CA VAL A 87 -0.32 -13.16 6.32
C VAL A 87 0.59 -13.58 5.17
N THR A 88 0.01 -14.01 4.06
CA THR A 88 0.74 -14.28 2.82
C THR A 88 0.23 -13.34 1.74
N ASN A 89 1.05 -12.36 1.36
CA ASN A 89 0.77 -11.47 0.25
C ASN A 89 1.42 -12.04 -1.01
N GLY A 90 0.65 -12.21 -2.08
CA GLY A 90 1.12 -12.68 -3.37
C GLY A 90 0.81 -11.66 -4.45
N ALA A 91 1.75 -11.46 -5.38
CA ALA A 91 1.56 -10.54 -6.51
C ALA A 91 2.39 -10.97 -7.72
N PHE A 92 2.07 -10.38 -8.88
CA PHE A 92 2.93 -10.37 -10.05
C PHE A 92 3.60 -9.00 -10.18
N SER A 93 4.93 -8.97 -10.20
CA SER A 93 5.68 -7.73 -10.37
C SER A 93 5.92 -7.45 -11.85
N LEU A 94 5.43 -6.29 -12.31
CA LEU A 94 5.59 -5.83 -13.69
C LEU A 94 7.02 -5.38 -13.97
N THR A 95 7.74 -4.92 -12.95
CA THR A 95 9.13 -4.44 -13.04
C THR A 95 10.11 -5.54 -13.43
N ASN A 96 9.95 -6.73 -12.85
CA ASN A 96 10.86 -7.87 -13.07
C ASN A 96 10.18 -9.05 -13.81
N ASN A 97 8.91 -8.91 -14.16
CA ASN A 97 8.08 -9.92 -14.81
C ASN A 97 8.10 -11.27 -14.06
N THR A 98 8.00 -11.23 -12.73
CA THR A 98 8.03 -12.43 -11.88
C THR A 98 6.96 -12.40 -10.79
N ARG A 99 6.73 -13.56 -10.19
CA ARG A 99 5.88 -13.69 -9.01
C ARG A 99 6.66 -13.32 -7.76
N VAL A 100 6.03 -12.57 -6.87
CA VAL A 100 6.59 -12.18 -5.59
C VAL A 100 5.65 -12.58 -4.46
N VAL A 101 6.23 -13.02 -3.35
CA VAL A 101 5.48 -13.44 -2.16
C VAL A 101 6.12 -12.78 -0.94
N GLY A 102 5.29 -12.15 -0.12
CA GLY A 102 5.65 -11.60 1.19
C GLY A 102 4.94 -12.36 2.30
N GLN A 103 5.68 -12.74 3.33
CA GLN A 103 5.14 -13.45 4.49
C GLN A 103 5.24 -12.60 5.75
N GLY A 104 4.18 -12.65 6.55
CA GLY A 104 4.05 -11.90 7.78
C GLY A 104 3.12 -12.55 8.78
N VAL A 105 2.91 -11.85 9.88
CA VAL A 105 2.02 -12.24 10.97
C VAL A 105 1.19 -11.04 11.40
N GLY A 106 -0.02 -11.32 11.88
CA GLY A 106 -0.94 -10.30 12.38
C GLY A 106 -1.57 -10.73 13.70
N ILE A 107 -1.77 -9.79 14.61
CA ILE A 107 -2.51 -9.98 15.87
C ILE A 107 -3.49 -8.82 16.09
N ILE A 108 -4.53 -9.04 16.90
CA ILE A 108 -5.43 -7.96 17.33
C ILE A 108 -4.67 -7.07 18.31
N SER A 109 -4.63 -5.75 18.06
CA SER A 109 -3.88 -4.80 18.87
C SER A 109 -4.49 -4.58 20.25
N TYR A 110 -5.83 -4.60 20.35
CA TYR A 110 -6.59 -4.31 21.57
C TYR A 110 -7.65 -5.40 21.79
N PRO A 111 -7.26 -6.60 22.28
CA PRO A 111 -8.13 -7.78 22.33
C PRO A 111 -9.39 -7.57 23.18
N GLU A 112 -9.29 -6.82 24.27
CA GLU A 112 -10.42 -6.51 25.16
C GLU A 112 -11.46 -5.60 24.50
N ALA A 113 -11.03 -4.69 23.61
CA ALA A 113 -11.93 -3.78 22.90
C ALA A 113 -12.66 -4.49 21.74
N LYS A 114 -12.10 -5.59 21.23
CA LYS A 114 -12.58 -6.30 20.03
C LYS A 114 -12.74 -5.38 18.81
N ASP A 115 -11.89 -4.36 18.73
CA ASP A 115 -11.79 -3.46 17.59
C ASP A 115 -11.07 -4.14 16.43
N GLY A 116 -11.45 -3.80 15.20
CA GLY A 116 -10.78 -4.18 13.96
C GLY A 116 -9.42 -3.49 13.77
N LYS A 117 -8.62 -3.37 14.83
CA LYS A 117 -7.26 -2.84 14.79
C LYS A 117 -6.29 -3.99 14.96
N LEU A 118 -5.46 -4.19 13.94
CA LEU A 118 -4.45 -5.21 13.90
C LEU A 118 -3.06 -4.59 13.91
N SER A 119 -2.15 -5.37 14.46
CA SER A 119 -0.72 -5.16 14.36
C SER A 119 -0.17 -6.21 13.40
N VAL A 120 0.30 -5.76 12.24
CA VAL A 120 0.80 -6.62 11.16
C VAL A 120 2.27 -6.33 10.92
N ALA A 121 3.07 -7.40 10.86
CA ALA A 121 4.51 -7.32 10.62
C ALA A 121 4.96 -8.38 9.62
N PHE A 122 5.93 -8.03 8.78
CA PHE A 122 6.46 -8.90 7.72
C PHE A 122 7.94 -9.23 7.98
N PHE A 123 8.42 -10.28 7.30
CA PHE A 123 9.85 -10.63 7.26
C PHE A 123 10.50 -10.88 8.64
N GLY A 124 9.74 -11.48 9.57
CA GLY A 124 10.21 -11.86 10.90
C GLY A 124 10.22 -10.72 11.93
N ALA A 125 9.77 -9.52 11.57
CA ALA A 125 9.57 -8.44 12.54
C ALA A 125 8.43 -8.78 13.52
N LYS A 126 8.50 -8.19 14.72
CA LYS A 126 7.47 -8.37 15.75
C LYS A 126 6.26 -7.48 15.43
N PRO A 127 5.02 -7.99 15.52
CA PRO A 127 3.82 -7.17 15.37
C PRO A 127 3.55 -6.39 16.66
N ASP A 128 4.17 -5.22 16.83
CA ASP A 128 4.06 -4.38 18.03
C ASP A 128 3.40 -3.00 17.81
N ARG A 129 2.88 -2.72 16.60
CA ARG A 129 2.24 -1.44 16.25
C ARG A 129 0.90 -1.65 15.58
N SER A 130 -0.13 -0.92 16.04
CA SER A 130 -1.46 -0.93 15.43
C SER A 130 -1.42 -0.18 14.09
N ASN A 131 -1.13 -0.89 12.99
CA ASN A 131 -0.88 -0.32 11.67
C ASN A 131 -1.85 -0.80 10.58
N TYR A 132 -2.83 -1.63 10.93
CA TYR A 132 -3.82 -2.15 9.98
C TYR A 132 -5.22 -2.03 10.58
N TRP A 133 -5.96 -0.99 10.20
CA TRP A 133 -7.26 -0.68 10.82
C TRP A 133 -8.38 -1.01 9.82
N VAL A 134 -9.12 -2.08 10.10
CA VAL A 134 -10.32 -2.45 9.36
C VAL A 134 -11.42 -1.47 9.72
N LEU A 135 -11.67 -0.50 8.84
CA LEU A 135 -12.73 0.49 9.00
C LEU A 135 -14.10 -0.19 8.98
N ASP A 136 -14.30 -1.11 8.04
CA ASP A 136 -15.50 -1.93 7.96
C ASP A 136 -15.28 -3.17 7.08
N THR A 137 -16.09 -4.19 7.31
CA THR A 137 -16.13 -5.43 6.51
C THR A 137 -17.40 -6.19 6.84
N ASP A 138 -17.98 -6.86 5.85
CA ASP A 138 -19.01 -7.88 6.06
C ASP A 138 -18.42 -9.29 6.15
N TYR A 139 -17.09 -9.42 6.11
CA TYR A 139 -16.29 -10.65 6.07
C TYR A 139 -16.41 -11.47 4.78
N THR A 140 -17.52 -11.36 4.06
CA THR A 140 -17.90 -12.24 2.95
C THR A 140 -17.82 -11.62 1.57
N SER A 141 -17.78 -10.30 1.44
CA SER A 141 -17.72 -9.63 0.14
C SER A 141 -16.68 -8.53 0.08
N TYR A 142 -16.52 -7.71 1.12
CA TYR A 142 -15.61 -6.56 1.10
C TYR A 142 -14.87 -6.36 2.42
N ALA A 143 -13.74 -5.68 2.35
CA ALA A 143 -13.11 -5.07 3.50
C ALA A 143 -12.50 -3.73 3.12
N VAL A 144 -12.62 -2.75 4.01
CA VAL A 144 -12.01 -1.44 3.86
C VAL A 144 -11.00 -1.26 4.98
N VAL A 145 -9.75 -1.04 4.60
CA VAL A 145 -8.63 -0.97 5.53
C VAL A 145 -7.93 0.35 5.37
N TRP A 146 -7.53 0.92 6.49
CA TRP A 146 -6.87 2.20 6.54
C TRP A 146 -5.72 2.17 7.55
N SER A 147 -4.74 3.02 7.32
CA SER A 147 -3.66 3.27 8.27
C SER A 147 -3.17 4.70 8.17
N CYS A 148 -2.58 5.17 9.26
CA CYS A 148 -1.81 6.39 9.30
C CYS A 148 -0.64 6.17 10.25
N GLU A 149 0.57 6.28 9.72
CA GLU A 149 1.79 6.00 10.47
C GLU A 149 2.80 7.14 10.29
N PRO A 150 3.65 7.42 11.30
CA PRO A 150 4.77 8.33 11.12
C PRO A 150 5.66 7.91 9.96
N TYR A 151 6.03 8.86 9.10
CA TYR A 151 6.91 8.57 7.98
C TYR A 151 8.36 8.43 8.46
N TYR A 152 8.98 7.28 8.19
CA TYR A 152 10.28 6.93 8.77
C TYR A 152 11.44 7.87 8.37
N LYS A 153 11.34 8.60 7.24
CA LYS A 153 12.38 9.55 6.81
C LYS A 153 12.16 10.97 7.32
N ASP A 154 10.94 11.30 7.74
CA ASP A 154 10.57 12.63 8.19
C ASP A 154 9.47 12.52 9.24
N ALA A 155 9.86 12.65 10.51
CA ALA A 155 8.95 12.53 11.65
C ALA A 155 7.91 13.67 11.72
N SER A 156 8.03 14.72 10.92
CA SER A 156 7.00 15.76 10.79
C SER A 156 5.85 15.35 9.87
N LYS A 157 5.99 14.21 9.17
CA LYS A 157 5.01 13.71 8.21
C LYS A 157 4.44 12.38 8.66
N ASN A 158 3.21 12.13 8.25
CA ASN A 158 2.58 10.81 8.32
C ASN A 158 2.37 10.26 6.90
N VAL A 159 2.37 8.94 6.78
CA VAL A 159 1.99 8.22 5.56
C VAL A 159 0.61 7.60 5.76
N LEU A 160 -0.28 7.81 4.79
CA LEU A 160 -1.60 7.20 4.75
C LEU A 160 -1.55 5.90 3.95
N GLY A 161 -2.15 4.86 4.51
CA GLY A 161 -2.50 3.62 3.82
C GLY A 161 -4.01 3.51 3.68
N PHE A 162 -4.46 3.01 2.53
CA PHE A 162 -5.88 2.79 2.27
C PHE A 162 -6.00 1.64 1.29
N TRP A 163 -6.68 0.56 1.66
CA TRP A 163 -6.90 -0.59 0.80
C TRP A 163 -8.38 -0.95 0.78
N ILE A 164 -8.88 -1.27 -0.40
CA ILE A 164 -10.22 -1.83 -0.59
C ILE A 164 -10.04 -3.25 -1.13
N PHE A 165 -10.46 -4.20 -0.31
CA PHE A 165 -10.41 -5.61 -0.61
C PHE A 165 -11.78 -6.17 -1.00
N SER A 166 -11.76 -7.21 -1.82
CA SER A 166 -12.93 -8.00 -2.22
C SER A 166 -12.64 -9.49 -2.06
N ARG A 167 -13.69 -10.29 -1.81
CA ARG A 167 -13.58 -11.75 -1.89
C ARG A 167 -13.54 -12.28 -3.32
N GLN A 168 -13.83 -11.42 -4.30
CA GLN A 168 -13.76 -11.71 -5.73
C GLN A 168 -12.67 -10.84 -6.39
N PRO A 169 -12.10 -11.23 -7.54
CA PRO A 169 -11.12 -10.43 -8.27
C PRO A 169 -11.73 -9.18 -8.95
N THR A 170 -12.88 -8.71 -8.47
CA THR A 170 -13.61 -7.55 -8.96
C THR A 170 -14.14 -6.74 -7.80
N PHE A 171 -14.38 -5.45 -8.04
CA PHE A 171 -15.04 -4.58 -7.07
C PHE A 171 -16.44 -5.13 -6.74
N PRO A 172 -16.90 -5.05 -5.47
CA PRO A 172 -18.25 -5.45 -5.10
C PRO A 172 -19.31 -4.71 -5.93
N THR A 173 -20.37 -5.40 -6.36
CA THR A 173 -21.44 -4.81 -7.18
C THR A 173 -22.72 -4.53 -6.41
N ASP A 174 -22.84 -5.04 -5.18
CA ASP A 174 -23.99 -4.75 -4.31
C ASP A 174 -24.04 -3.26 -3.97
N GLU A 175 -25.17 -2.61 -4.24
CA GLU A 175 -25.32 -1.16 -4.11
C GLU A 175 -25.09 -0.67 -2.67
N THR A 176 -25.49 -1.46 -1.67
CA THR A 176 -25.31 -1.09 -0.26
C THR A 176 -23.84 -1.13 0.14
N THR A 177 -23.13 -2.16 -0.32
CA THR A 177 -21.67 -2.28 -0.13
C THR A 177 -20.94 -1.16 -0.86
N VAL A 178 -21.25 -0.90 -2.13
CA VAL A 178 -20.61 0.17 -2.92
C VAL A 178 -20.77 1.52 -2.23
N LYS A 179 -22.00 1.86 -1.81
CA LYS A 179 -22.28 3.10 -1.10
C LYS A 179 -21.51 3.19 0.21
N ARG A 180 -21.44 2.09 0.97
CA ARG A 180 -20.70 2.04 2.24
C ARG A 180 -19.20 2.28 2.04
N VAL A 181 -18.60 1.66 1.03
CA VAL A 181 -17.18 1.87 0.68
C VAL A 181 -16.94 3.35 0.31
N GLN A 182 -17.81 3.94 -0.53
CA GLN A 182 -17.71 5.35 -0.93
C GLN A 182 -17.82 6.31 0.26
N GLU A 183 -18.70 6.04 1.22
CA GLU A 183 -18.81 6.82 2.47
C GLU A 183 -17.50 6.79 3.26
N LEU A 184 -16.87 5.62 3.39
CA LEU A 184 -15.60 5.47 4.10
C LEU A 184 -14.45 6.18 3.38
N VAL A 185 -14.40 6.08 2.04
CA VAL A 185 -13.42 6.83 1.23
C VAL A 185 -13.60 8.33 1.43
N LYS A 186 -14.83 8.84 1.40
CA LYS A 186 -15.11 10.27 1.62
C LYS A 186 -14.70 10.75 3.03
N LEU A 187 -14.82 9.89 4.03
CA LEU A 187 -14.50 10.24 5.43
C LEU A 187 -13.00 10.21 5.72
N TYR A 188 -12.28 9.23 5.18
CA TYR A 188 -10.90 8.93 5.59
C TYR A 188 -9.86 9.02 4.48
N GLY A 189 -10.30 9.33 3.26
CA GLY A 189 -9.45 9.34 2.08
C GLY A 189 -9.91 10.37 1.03
N ASP A 190 -9.46 10.11 -0.18
CA ASP A 190 -9.49 10.92 -1.38
C ASP A 190 -9.44 9.93 -2.54
N GLU A 191 -10.54 9.86 -3.31
CA GLU A 191 -10.71 8.91 -4.41
C GLU A 191 -9.60 9.07 -5.47
N SER A 192 -9.07 10.28 -5.67
CA SER A 192 -8.07 10.57 -6.71
C SER A 192 -6.70 9.95 -6.47
N LYS A 193 -6.46 9.42 -5.25
CA LYS A 193 -5.18 8.80 -4.85
C LYS A 193 -5.18 7.28 -4.97
N PHE A 194 -6.32 6.69 -5.33
CA PHE A 194 -6.40 5.24 -5.48
C PHE A 194 -5.82 4.80 -6.82
N GLU A 195 -4.95 3.81 -6.74
CA GLU A 195 -4.54 2.98 -7.87
C GLU A 195 -5.38 1.69 -7.90
N ILE A 196 -5.60 1.17 -9.11
CA ILE A 196 -6.38 -0.04 -9.37
C ILE A 196 -5.44 -1.10 -9.95
N PRO A 197 -4.93 -2.05 -9.15
CA PRO A 197 -4.12 -3.14 -9.69
C PRO A 197 -4.98 -4.08 -10.55
N ASN A 198 -4.41 -4.64 -11.61
CA ASN A 198 -5.11 -5.59 -12.47
C ASN A 198 -5.26 -6.94 -11.78
N GLN A 199 -6.49 -7.47 -11.74
CA GLN A 199 -6.82 -8.76 -11.11
C GLN A 199 -7.25 -9.85 -12.12
N SER A 200 -7.22 -9.54 -13.42
CA SER A 200 -7.81 -10.35 -14.49
C SER A 200 -6.82 -10.75 -15.59
N ASP A 201 -5.54 -10.45 -15.39
CA ASP A 201 -4.47 -10.78 -16.31
C ASP A 201 -4.18 -12.30 -16.32
N GLU A 202 -3.75 -12.85 -17.46
CA GLU A 202 -3.37 -14.26 -17.58
C GLU A 202 -2.21 -14.67 -16.66
N ARG A 203 -1.39 -13.70 -16.25
CA ARG A 203 -0.28 -13.87 -15.31
C ARG A 203 -0.77 -14.05 -13.88
N CYS A 204 -2.02 -13.69 -13.57
CA CYS A 204 -2.62 -13.86 -12.25
C CYS A 204 -2.78 -15.35 -11.92
N PRO A 205 -2.03 -15.89 -10.96
CA PRO A 205 -2.12 -17.28 -10.57
C PRO A 205 -3.37 -17.55 -9.73
N ARG A 206 -3.91 -18.77 -9.87
CA ARG A 206 -5.04 -19.24 -9.06
C ARG A 206 -4.69 -19.44 -7.58
N SER A 207 -3.42 -19.62 -7.27
CA SER A 207 -2.88 -19.70 -5.91
C SER A 207 -1.46 -19.14 -5.89
N TYR A 208 -1.13 -18.43 -4.82
CA TYR A 208 0.24 -17.99 -4.49
C TYR A 208 0.90 -18.87 -3.44
N VAL A 209 0.16 -19.90 -2.99
CA VAL A 209 0.57 -20.98 -2.09
C VAL A 209 0.71 -22.26 -2.90
#